data_AF-A0A535K8R0-F1
#
_entry.id   AF-A0A535K8R0-F1
#
_cell.length_a   1.000
_cell.length_b   1.000
_cell.length_c   1.000
_cell.angle_alpha   90.00
_cell.angle_beta   90.00
_cell.angle_gamma   90.00
#
_symmetry.space_group_name_H-M   'P 1'
#
loop_
_entity.id
_entity.type
_entity.pdbx_description
1 polymer ?
#
loop_
_entity_poly.entity_id
_entity_poly.type
_entity_poly.pdbx_seq_one_letter_code
_entity_poly.pdbx_strand_id
1 'polypeptide(L)'
;MIHTKELALAREHPRGTERRRLLPYRDALNDVAAYAALAESDRDAIVRWVETRRRIKEEYGIDHNPANLADPLLPEARLRAHVLAGECAAIRRAEFVDPGGDLIAVVAKLRRS
;
A
#
# COMPACT_ATOMS: atom_id res chain seq x y z
N MET A 1 -2.80 12.49 5.92
CA MET A 1 -1.42 12.96 5.71
C MET A 1 -0.49 12.02 6.46
N ILE A 2 0.60 11.54 5.85
CA ILE A 2 1.60 10.69 6.52
C ILE A 2 2.56 11.60 7.29
N HIS A 3 2.80 11.30 8.57
CA HIS A 3 3.65 12.16 9.41
C HIS A 3 5.14 11.91 9.17
N THR A 4 5.97 12.95 9.28
CA THR A 4 7.44 12.88 9.09
C THR A 4 8.10 11.84 9.99
N LYS A 5 7.63 11.70 11.23
CA LYS A 5 8.13 10.68 12.17
C LYS A 5 7.85 9.25 11.70
N GLU A 6 6.71 9.02 11.04
CA GLU A 6 6.37 7.70 10.50
C GLU A 6 7.22 7.35 9.28
N LEU A 7 7.52 8.33 8.43
CA LEU A 7 8.44 8.16 7.30
C LEU A 7 9.85 7.83 7.78
N ALA A 8 10.36 8.55 8.79
CA ALA A 8 11.69 8.29 9.36
C ALA A 8 11.79 6.86 9.93
N LEU A 9 10.78 6.42 10.69
CA LEU A 9 10.75 5.07 11.25
C LEU A 9 10.64 3.98 10.18
N ALA A 10 9.81 4.19 9.16
CA ALA A 10 9.66 3.27 8.03
C ALA A 10 10.95 3.19 7.19
N ARG A 11 11.72 4.27 7.11
CA ARG A 11 13.03 4.30 6.46
C ARG A 11 14.09 3.53 7.24
N GLU A 12 14.14 3.72 8.56
CA GLU A 12 15.13 3.08 9.44
C GLU A 12 14.88 1.59 9.62
N HIS A 13 13.60 1.20 9.67
CA HIS A 13 13.17 -0.17 9.90
C HIS A 13 12.08 -0.60 8.90
N PRO A 14 12.39 -0.70 7.59
CA PRO A 14 11.38 -0.95 6.56
C PRO A 14 10.64 -2.27 6.79
N ARG A 15 11.38 -3.35 7.03
CA ARG A 15 10.81 -4.69 7.28
C ARG A 15 10.01 -4.78 8.57
N GLY A 16 10.55 -4.25 9.66
CA GLY A 16 9.90 -4.31 10.98
C GLY A 16 8.63 -3.47 11.02
N THR A 17 8.66 -2.29 10.41
CA THR A 17 7.52 -1.38 10.33
C THR A 17 6.44 -1.95 9.41
N GLU A 18 6.83 -2.51 8.26
CA GLU A 18 5.89 -3.18 7.36
C GLU A 18 5.20 -4.35 8.05
N ARG A 19 5.97 -5.28 8.59
CA ARG A 19 5.42 -6.46 9.27
C ARG A 19 4.44 -6.05 10.35
N ARG A 20 4.78 -5.06 11.19
CA ARG A 20 3.87 -4.60 12.26
C ARG A 20 2.56 -4.00 11.71
N ARG A 21 2.62 -3.27 10.60
CA ARG A 21 1.44 -2.60 10.01
C ARG A 21 0.59 -3.51 9.13
N LEU A 22 1.21 -4.42 8.40
CA LEU A 22 0.56 -5.24 7.38
C LEU A 22 0.23 -6.66 7.83
N LEU A 23 0.89 -7.20 8.86
CA LEU A 23 0.60 -8.56 9.35
C LEU A 23 -0.88 -8.79 9.70
N PRO A 24 -1.61 -7.83 10.33
CA PRO A 24 -3.05 -7.98 10.57
C PRO A 24 -3.88 -8.12 9.30
N TYR A 25 -3.37 -7.64 8.16
CA TYR A 25 -4.04 -7.62 6.87
C TYR A 25 -3.48 -8.65 5.88
N ARG A 26 -2.73 -9.66 6.38
CA ARG A 26 -2.02 -10.62 5.53
C ARG A 26 -2.94 -11.31 4.51
N ASP A 27 -4.13 -11.70 4.90
CA ASP A 27 -5.07 -12.38 4.00
C ASP A 27 -5.55 -11.41 2.90
N ALA A 28 -5.91 -10.19 3.29
CA ALA A 28 -6.26 -9.12 2.36
C ALA A 28 -5.12 -8.71 1.42
N LEU A 29 -3.85 -8.91 1.79
CA LEU A 29 -2.70 -8.64 0.91
C LEU A 29 -2.43 -9.76 -0.09
N ASN A 30 -3.00 -10.95 0.13
CA ASN A 30 -2.86 -12.10 -0.76
C ASN A 30 -4.12 -12.36 -1.61
N ASP A 31 -5.27 -11.83 -1.22
CA ASP A 31 -6.54 -12.02 -1.92
C ASP A 31 -7.29 -10.68 -2.07
N VAL A 32 -7.60 -10.34 -3.33
CA VAL A 32 -8.35 -9.14 -3.72
C VAL A 32 -9.77 -9.14 -3.15
N ALA A 33 -10.42 -10.31 -3.08
CA ALA A 33 -11.76 -10.44 -2.49
C ALA A 33 -11.72 -10.20 -0.98
N ALA A 34 -10.72 -10.76 -0.29
CA ALA A 34 -10.51 -10.51 1.13
C ALA A 34 -10.21 -9.03 1.41
N TYR A 35 -9.43 -8.37 0.55
CA TYR A 35 -9.23 -6.92 0.61
C TYR A 35 -10.54 -6.15 0.47
N ALA A 36 -11.33 -6.46 -0.56
CA ALA A 36 -12.57 -5.75 -0.85
C ALA A 36 -13.61 -5.89 0.27
N ALA A 37 -13.57 -7.00 1.01
CA ALA A 37 -14.44 -7.26 2.16
C ALA A 37 -14.06 -6.49 3.44
N LEU A 38 -12.85 -5.90 3.51
CA LEU A 38 -12.43 -5.11 4.66
C LEU A 38 -13.30 -3.86 4.84
N ALA A 39 -13.40 -3.38 6.09
CA ALA A 39 -13.93 -2.04 6.35
C ALA A 39 -13.05 -0.98 5.68
N GLU A 40 -13.65 0.16 5.30
CA GLU A 40 -12.91 1.22 4.62
C GLU A 40 -11.74 1.76 5.46
N SER A 41 -11.90 1.83 6.78
CA SER A 41 -10.82 2.22 7.71
C SER A 41 -9.59 1.31 7.66
N ASP A 42 -9.81 0.01 7.44
CA ASP A 42 -8.72 -0.97 7.32
C ASP A 42 -8.06 -0.89 5.94
N ARG A 43 -8.86 -0.72 4.87
CA ARG A 43 -8.32 -0.46 3.54
C ARG A 43 -7.48 0.82 3.52
N ASP A 44 -7.93 1.87 4.21
CA ASP A 44 -7.18 3.12 4.38
C ASP A 44 -5.85 2.93 5.08
N ALA A 45 -5.77 2.04 6.08
CA ALA A 45 -4.51 1.72 6.75
C ALA A 45 -3.51 1.10 5.76
N ILE A 46 -3.96 0.18 4.91
CA ILE A 46 -3.16 -0.43 3.86
C ILE A 46 -2.74 0.63 2.83
N VAL A 47 -3.67 1.45 2.33
CA VAL A 47 -3.41 2.53 1.35
C VAL A 47 -2.35 3.50 1.87
N ARG A 48 -2.46 3.94 3.13
CA ARG A 48 -1.46 4.83 3.77
C ARG A 48 -0.10 4.18 3.87
N TRP A 49 -0.04 2.87 4.13
CA TRP A 49 1.23 2.15 4.15
C TRP A 49 1.86 2.04 2.77
N VAL A 50 1.09 1.69 1.74
CA VAL A 50 1.61 1.58 0.38
C VAL A 50 2.13 2.94 -0.12
N GLU A 51 1.43 4.03 0.19
CA GLU A 51 1.93 5.39 -0.10
C GLU A 51 3.20 5.72 0.70
N THR A 52 3.29 5.28 1.96
CA THR A 52 4.52 5.39 2.75
C THR A 52 5.67 4.65 2.07
N ARG A 53 5.43 3.42 1.58
CA ARG A 53 6.42 2.61 0.85
C ARG A 53 6.89 3.29 -0.44
N ARG A 54 5.98 3.89 -1.21
CA ARG A 54 6.29 4.66 -2.42
C ARG A 54 7.21 5.83 -2.11
N ARG A 55 6.85 6.65 -1.11
CA ARG A 55 7.66 7.82 -0.72
C ARG A 55 9.06 7.42 -0.28
N ILE A 56 9.19 6.42 0.60
CA ILE A 56 10.50 5.99 1.08
C ILE A 56 11.35 5.35 -0.02
N LYS A 57 10.72 4.68 -1.00
CA LYS A 57 11.39 4.15 -2.19
C LYS A 57 11.90 5.29 -3.08
N GLU A 58 11.07 6.26 -3.42
CA GLU A 58 11.43 7.36 -4.32
C GLU A 58 12.49 8.29 -3.70
N GLU A 59 12.35 8.60 -2.41
CA GLU A 59 13.22 9.57 -1.73
C GLU A 59 14.55 8.94 -1.26
N TYR A 60 14.57 7.64 -0.93
CA TYR A 60 15.73 7.00 -0.30
C TYR A 60 16.20 5.72 -1.02
N GLY A 61 15.58 5.31 -2.12
CA GLY A 61 16.01 4.15 -2.91
C GLY A 61 15.95 2.81 -2.16
N ILE A 62 15.04 2.64 -1.20
CA ILE A 62 15.04 1.46 -0.30
C ILE A 62 14.91 0.13 -1.05
N ASP A 63 14.29 0.12 -2.23
CA ASP A 63 14.18 -1.06 -3.10
C ASP A 63 15.50 -1.45 -3.78
N HIS A 64 16.52 -0.56 -3.84
CA HIS A 64 17.82 -0.88 -4.43
C HIS A 64 18.63 -1.88 -3.58
N ASN A 65 18.29 -2.06 -2.32
CA ASN A 65 18.90 -3.07 -1.46
C ASN A 65 18.05 -4.36 -1.49
N PRO A 66 18.54 -5.47 -2.08
CA PRO A 66 17.79 -6.73 -2.16
C PRO A 66 17.43 -7.32 -0.81
N ALA A 67 18.20 -7.03 0.25
CA ALA A 67 17.90 -7.49 1.61
C ALA A 67 16.61 -6.86 2.18
N ASN A 68 16.18 -5.73 1.62
CA ASN A 68 14.90 -5.13 1.93
C ASN A 68 13.75 -5.80 1.20
N LEU A 69 13.97 -6.45 0.05
CA LEU A 69 12.95 -7.11 -0.78
C LEU A 69 12.70 -8.59 -0.41
N ALA A 70 13.27 -9.06 0.70
CA ALA A 70 12.97 -10.38 1.22
C ALA A 70 11.62 -10.37 1.95
N ASP A 71 10.88 -11.50 1.88
CA ASP A 71 9.63 -11.75 2.60
C ASP A 71 9.71 -11.17 4.04
N PRO A 72 8.75 -10.31 4.45
CA PRO A 72 7.45 -10.02 3.84
C PRO A 72 7.38 -8.90 2.80
N LEU A 73 8.51 -8.32 2.38
CA LEU A 73 8.47 -7.15 1.51
C LEU A 73 8.08 -7.48 0.07
N LEU A 74 6.88 -7.06 -0.32
CA LEU A 74 6.45 -7.04 -1.71
C LEU A 74 6.98 -5.77 -2.40
N PRO A 75 7.35 -5.82 -3.69
CA PRO A 75 7.67 -4.62 -4.47
C PRO A 75 6.52 -3.61 -4.40
N GLU A 76 6.84 -2.33 -4.26
CA GLU A 76 5.83 -1.27 -4.12
C GLU A 76 4.82 -1.27 -5.27
N ALA A 77 5.28 -1.49 -6.52
CA ALA A 77 4.40 -1.59 -7.68
C ALA A 77 3.38 -2.73 -7.55
N ARG A 78 3.76 -3.86 -6.94
CA ARG A 78 2.87 -5.00 -6.70
C ARG A 78 1.83 -4.67 -5.63
N LEU A 79 2.26 -4.02 -4.55
CA LEU A 79 1.34 -3.53 -3.51
C LEU A 79 0.33 -2.53 -4.08
N ARG A 80 0.79 -1.59 -4.91
CA ARG A 80 -0.06 -0.60 -5.56
C ARG A 80 -1.11 -1.24 -6.45
N ALA A 81 -0.69 -2.15 -7.34
CA ALA A 81 -1.62 -2.86 -8.23
C ALA A 81 -2.66 -3.66 -7.44
N HIS A 82 -2.26 -4.35 -6.37
CA HIS A 82 -3.17 -5.11 -5.51
C HIS A 82 -4.21 -4.22 -4.82
N VAL A 83 -3.77 -3.10 -4.24
CA VAL A 83 -4.67 -2.11 -3.61
C VAL A 83 -5.67 -1.56 -4.62
N LEU A 84 -5.23 -1.18 -5.82
CA LEU A 84 -6.14 -0.63 -6.82
C LEU A 84 -7.15 -1.67 -7.32
N ALA A 85 -6.73 -2.92 -7.53
CA ALA A 85 -7.65 -4.01 -7.87
C ALA A 85 -8.68 -4.25 -6.76
N GLY A 86 -8.24 -4.25 -5.49
CA GLY A 86 -9.08 -4.40 -4.32
C GLY A 86 -10.08 -3.26 -4.14
N GLU A 87 -9.66 -2.01 -4.35
CA GLU A 87 -10.56 -0.85 -4.31
C GLU A 87 -11.59 -0.88 -5.44
N CYS A 88 -11.20 -1.29 -6.65
CA CYS A 88 -12.13 -1.51 -7.76
C CYS A 88 -13.16 -2.59 -7.42
N ALA A 89 -12.73 -3.72 -6.84
CA ALA A 89 -13.62 -4.79 -6.41
C ALA A 89 -14.60 -4.31 -5.31
N ALA A 90 -14.12 -3.53 -4.34
CA ALA A 90 -14.95 -3.00 -3.25
C ALA A 90 -16.10 -2.11 -3.75
N ILE A 91 -15.87 -1.31 -4.80
CA ILE A 91 -16.89 -0.44 -5.42
C ILE A 91 -17.56 -1.07 -6.65
N ARG A 92 -17.28 -2.36 -6.95
CA ARG A 92 -17.80 -3.10 -8.11
C ARG A 92 -17.52 -2.44 -9.46
N ARG A 93 -16.34 -1.84 -9.60
CA ARG A 93 -15.86 -1.23 -10.83
C ARG A 93 -15.00 -2.22 -11.62
N ALA A 94 -15.29 -2.39 -12.90
CA ALA A 94 -14.59 -3.35 -13.76
C ALA A 94 -13.17 -2.87 -14.15
N GLU A 95 -13.00 -1.57 -14.42
CA GLU A 95 -11.75 -1.03 -14.94
C GLU A 95 -11.38 0.32 -14.29
N PHE A 96 -10.09 0.45 -13.98
CA PHE A 96 -9.47 1.69 -13.52
C PHE A 96 -8.06 1.80 -14.07
N VAL A 97 -7.79 2.88 -14.79
CA VAL A 97 -6.44 3.19 -15.27
C VAL A 97 -5.70 3.93 -14.16
N ASP A 98 -4.64 3.30 -13.64
CA ASP A 98 -3.78 3.89 -12.63
C ASP A 98 -2.99 5.07 -13.20
N PRO A 99 -3.21 6.32 -12.73
CA PRO A 99 -2.44 7.47 -13.20
C PRO A 99 -1.05 7.59 -12.54
N GLY A 100 -0.70 6.71 -11.61
CA GLY A 100 0.52 6.82 -10.80
C GLY A 100 0.42 7.88 -9.69
N GLY A 101 1.57 8.26 -9.12
CA GLY A 101 1.66 9.30 -8.09
C GLY A 101 1.09 8.91 -6.73
N ASP A 102 0.61 9.91 -5.97
CA ASP A 102 0.10 9.74 -4.60
C ASP A 102 -1.10 8.78 -4.56
N LEU A 103 -0.90 7.60 -3.98
CA LEU A 103 -1.92 6.56 -3.95
C LEU A 103 -3.16 6.97 -3.14
N ILE A 104 -2.99 7.77 -2.08
CA ILE A 104 -4.12 8.24 -1.27
C ILE A 104 -5.03 9.11 -2.14
N ALA A 105 -4.46 10.01 -2.93
CA ALA A 105 -5.22 10.86 -3.84
C ALA A 105 -5.92 10.04 -4.95
N VAL A 106 -5.23 9.04 -5.48
CA VAL A 106 -5.76 8.13 -6.52
C VAL A 106 -6.95 7.33 -5.99
N VAL A 107 -6.82 6.68 -4.82
CA VAL A 107 -7.92 5.92 -4.20
C VAL A 107 -9.09 6.82 -3.84
N ALA A 108 -8.82 8.01 -3.30
CA ALA A 108 -9.88 8.97 -2.99
C ALA A 108 -10.64 9.41 -4.26
N LYS A 109 -9.96 9.56 -5.41
CA LYS A 109 -10.61 9.83 -6.70
C LYS A 109 -11.42 8.63 -7.18
N LEU A 110 -10.85 7.43 -7.10
CA LEU A 110 -11.51 6.17 -7.48
C LEU A 110 -12.83 5.98 -6.74
N ARG A 111 -12.86 6.16 -5.41
CA ARG A 111 -14.08 5.99 -4.59
C ARG A 111 -15.17 7.03 -4.83
N ARG A 112 -14.82 8.20 -5.36
CA ARG A 112 -15.76 9.30 -5.69
C ARG A 112 -16.35 9.20 -7.10
N SER A 113 -15.79 8.34 -7.95
CA SER A 113 -16.13 8.23 -9.37
C SER A 113 -17.10 7.09 -9.60
#